data_AF-A0A3U4W940-F1
#
_entry.id   AF-A0A3U4W940-F1
#
_cell.length_a   1.000
_cell.length_b   1.000
_cell.length_c   1.000
_cell.angle_alpha   90.00
_cell.angle_beta   90.00
_cell.angle_gamma   90.00
#
_symmetry.space_group_name_H-M   'P 1'
#
loop_
_entity.id
_entity.type
_entity.pdbx_description
1 polymer ?
#
loop_
_entity_poly.entity_id
_entity_poly.type
_entity_poly.pdbx_seq_one_letter_code
_entity_poly.pdbx_strand_id
1 'polypeptide(L)'
;MAQLTFKNVSISDFTLQDQSPQYSNQSWTGALIQRSTGVQWYDYQFTLSFNQKDRLEVLAFLAQYRQGKPFQMSMGHLSQYNGSQSGTVTSKVAVNRGLYKVQTNLPQTLEVGAMIQFANHKKLYTVVQNTGSELSLFPALQANVQLGETIFYNGLVIEGTLAPDNDYQMPVTNLVQMQFKCHEVVR
;
A
#
# COMPACT_ATOMS: atom_id res chain seq x y z
N MET A 1 15.35 2.29 1.82
CA MET A 1 14.96 1.33 2.89
C MET A 1 15.08 -0.08 2.32
N ALA A 2 15.24 -1.09 3.17
CA ALA A 2 15.43 -2.46 2.72
C ALA A 2 14.08 -3.08 2.32
N GLN A 3 14.03 -3.68 1.14
CA GLN A 3 12.94 -4.55 0.72
C GLN A 3 13.06 -5.87 1.49
N LEU A 4 11.95 -6.32 2.07
CA LEU A 4 11.88 -7.59 2.77
C LEU A 4 12.14 -8.72 1.78
N THR A 5 13.25 -9.45 2.00
CA THR A 5 13.64 -10.59 1.19
C THR A 5 14.02 -11.71 2.15
N PHE A 6 13.46 -12.89 1.91
CA PHE A 6 13.82 -14.10 2.63
C PHE A 6 14.43 -15.11 1.66
N LYS A 7 15.37 -15.93 2.15
CA LYS A 7 16.03 -16.96 1.36
C LYS A 7 15.26 -18.28 1.40
N ASN A 8 14.85 -18.72 2.59
CA ASN A 8 14.22 -20.03 2.81
C ASN A 8 12.80 -19.95 3.39
N VAL A 9 12.26 -18.73 3.54
CA VAL A 9 10.90 -18.47 4.05
C VAL A 9 10.02 -18.07 2.87
N SER A 10 8.87 -18.72 2.73
CA SER A 10 7.87 -18.35 1.75
C SER A 10 6.85 -17.39 2.35
N ILE A 11 6.48 -16.34 1.61
CA ILE A 11 5.41 -15.41 1.94
C ILE A 11 4.14 -15.86 1.20
N SER A 12 3.03 -16.04 1.91
CA SER A 12 1.73 -16.40 1.35
C SER A 12 0.60 -15.57 1.95
N ASP A 13 -0.61 -15.73 1.41
CA ASP A 13 -1.87 -15.22 1.98
C ASP A 13 -1.86 -13.70 2.22
N PHE A 14 -1.28 -12.96 1.27
CA PHE A 14 -1.28 -11.51 1.33
C PHE A 14 -2.71 -10.97 1.19
N THR A 15 -3.18 -10.24 2.18
CA THR A 15 -4.44 -9.49 2.10
C THR A 15 -4.19 -8.01 2.34
N LEU A 16 -5.00 -7.18 1.69
CA LEU A 16 -4.96 -5.74 1.80
C LEU A 16 -6.34 -5.23 2.20
N GLN A 17 -6.41 -4.43 3.25
CA GLN A 17 -7.63 -3.85 3.76
C GLN A 17 -7.51 -2.32 3.74
N ASP A 18 -8.45 -1.67 3.05
CA ASP A 18 -8.57 -0.21 3.04
C ASP A 18 -9.22 0.27 4.33
N GLN A 19 -8.51 1.12 5.07
CA GLN A 19 -9.01 1.82 6.24
C GLN A 19 -9.16 3.30 5.92
N SER A 20 -10.41 3.73 5.73
CA SER A 20 -10.75 5.13 5.54
C SER A 20 -11.64 5.61 6.70
N PRO A 21 -11.13 6.49 7.58
CA PRO A 21 -11.94 7.07 8.65
C PRO A 21 -13.07 7.91 8.05
N GLN A 22 -14.30 7.49 8.32
CA GLN A 22 -15.50 8.16 7.82
C GLN A 22 -16.54 8.30 8.93
N TYR A 23 -17.14 9.47 9.03
CA TYR A 23 -18.37 9.69 9.77
C TYR A 23 -19.55 9.48 8.82
N SER A 24 -20.47 8.60 9.18
CA SER A 24 -21.73 8.41 8.48
C SER A 24 -22.91 8.68 9.41
N ASN A 25 -23.87 9.49 8.96
CA ASN A 25 -25.15 9.67 9.63
C ASN A 25 -26.27 9.46 8.62
N GLN A 26 -27.35 8.82 9.04
CA GLN A 26 -28.55 8.63 8.24
C GLN A 26 -29.64 9.56 8.79
N SER A 27 -30.14 10.48 7.96
CA SER A 27 -31.24 11.35 8.35
C SER A 27 -32.53 10.55 8.56
N TRP A 28 -33.51 11.14 9.22
CA TRP A 28 -34.87 10.59 9.34
C TRP A 28 -35.52 10.29 7.98
N THR A 29 -35.14 11.02 6.93
CA THR A 29 -35.60 10.81 5.55
C THR A 29 -34.85 9.71 4.81
N GLY A 30 -33.87 9.07 5.45
CA GLY A 30 -33.04 8.02 4.86
C GLY A 30 -31.83 8.52 4.08
N ALA A 31 -31.57 9.84 4.02
CA ALA A 31 -30.42 10.39 3.32
C ALA A 31 -29.12 10.12 4.13
N LEU A 32 -28.14 9.51 3.47
CA LEU A 32 -26.83 9.24 4.06
C LEU A 32 -25.92 10.46 3.89
N ILE A 33 -25.40 10.98 5.00
CA ILE A 33 -24.38 12.02 5.03
C ILE A 33 -23.09 11.34 5.45
N GLN A 34 -22.12 11.26 4.53
CA GLN A 34 -20.79 10.72 4.78
C GLN A 34 -19.74 11.82 4.67
N ARG A 35 -18.80 11.86 5.62
CA ARG A 35 -17.64 12.75 5.59
C ARG A 35 -16.40 11.97 5.99
N SER A 36 -15.34 12.08 5.20
CA SER A 36 -14.03 11.57 5.61
C SER A 36 -13.45 12.45 6.73
N THR A 37 -12.94 11.84 7.80
CA THR A 37 -12.52 12.52 9.04
C THR A 37 -11.05 12.31 9.38
N GLY A 38 -10.26 11.71 8.48
CA GLY A 38 -8.86 11.43 8.74
C GLY A 38 -8.10 11.02 7.48
N VAL A 39 -6.84 10.64 7.67
CA VAL A 39 -6.02 10.08 6.60
C VAL A 39 -6.38 8.62 6.39
N GLN A 40 -6.48 8.19 5.15
CA GLN A 40 -6.66 6.78 4.79
C GLN A 40 -5.32 6.04 4.94
N TRP A 41 -5.37 4.77 5.35
CA TRP A 41 -4.23 3.85 5.34
C TRP A 41 -4.67 2.45 4.92
N TYR A 42 -3.70 1.63 4.54
CA TYR A 42 -3.93 0.20 4.35
C TYR A 42 -3.43 -0.59 5.55
N ASP A 43 -4.27 -1.46 6.10
CA ASP A 43 -3.80 -2.57 6.91
C ASP A 43 -3.60 -3.76 5.98
N TYR A 44 -2.55 -4.56 6.23
CA TYR A 44 -2.28 -5.73 5.42
C TYR A 44 -1.80 -6.88 6.28
N GLN A 45 -2.05 -8.09 5.80
CA GLN A 45 -1.59 -9.29 6.47
C GLN A 45 -0.82 -10.19 5.51
N PHE A 46 0.11 -10.97 6.03
CA PHE A 46 0.79 -12.02 5.27
C PHE A 46 1.21 -13.15 6.20
N THR A 47 1.38 -14.34 5.63
CA THR A 47 1.85 -15.52 6.34
C THR A 47 3.29 -15.84 5.92
N LEU A 48 4.16 -16.04 6.90
CA LEU A 48 5.47 -16.64 6.69
C LEU A 48 5.38 -18.14 6.94
N SER A 49 5.71 -18.94 5.94
CA SER A 49 5.85 -20.40 6.07
C SER A 49 7.32 -20.80 5.92
N PHE A 50 7.84 -21.58 6.86
CA PHE A 50 9.25 -21.97 6.90
C PHE A 50 9.49 -23.28 7.65
N ASN A 51 10.63 -23.93 7.40
CA ASN A 51 11.05 -25.09 8.18
C ASN A 51 11.70 -24.65 9.49
N GLN A 52 11.56 -25.43 10.57
CA GLN A 52 12.13 -25.11 11.89
C GLN A 52 13.66 -24.87 11.89
N LYS A 53 14.37 -25.46 10.93
CA LYS A 53 15.82 -25.26 10.71
C LYS A 53 16.15 -23.82 10.27
N ASP A 54 15.23 -23.16 9.57
CA ASP A 54 15.40 -21.83 8.96
C ASP A 54 14.85 -20.70 9.87
N ARG A 55 14.38 -21.04 11.08
CA ARG A 55 13.73 -20.09 12.03
C ARG A 55 14.56 -18.85 12.36
N LEU A 56 15.89 -18.93 12.25
CA LEU A 56 16.79 -17.83 12.58
C LEU A 56 16.54 -16.60 11.69
N GLU A 57 16.12 -16.82 10.44
CA GLU A 57 15.79 -15.74 9.50
C GLU A 57 14.54 -14.96 9.97
N VAL A 58 13.52 -15.68 10.43
CA VAL A 58 12.29 -15.09 10.97
C VAL A 58 12.55 -14.40 12.31
N LEU A 59 13.36 -15.00 13.19
CA LEU A 59 13.74 -14.36 14.45
C LEU A 59 14.54 -13.07 14.24
N ALA A 60 15.41 -13.02 13.23
CA ALA A 60 16.13 -11.81 12.85
C ALA A 60 15.18 -10.71 12.33
N PHE A 61 14.21 -11.09 11.49
CA PHE A 61 13.13 -10.19 11.06
C PHE A 61 12.38 -9.62 12.27
N LEU A 62 11.92 -10.47 13.20
CA LEU A 62 11.21 -10.02 14.40
C LEU A 62 12.07 -9.08 15.26
N ALA A 63 13.34 -9.42 15.50
CA ALA A 63 14.24 -8.59 16.30
C ALA A 63 14.39 -7.17 15.71
N GLN A 64 14.41 -7.06 14.38
CA GLN A 64 14.59 -5.80 13.67
C GLN A 64 13.31 -4.94 13.59
N TYR A 65 12.16 -5.57 13.35
CA TYR A 65 10.94 -4.85 12.96
C TYR A 65 9.86 -4.78 14.05
N ARG A 66 9.94 -5.61 15.11
CA ARG A 66 8.93 -5.62 16.18
C ARG A 66 8.78 -4.29 16.94
N GLN A 67 9.78 -3.41 16.86
CA GLN A 67 9.77 -2.09 17.53
C GLN A 67 9.30 -0.96 16.60
N GLY A 68 8.46 -1.27 15.62
CA GLY A 68 7.86 -0.27 14.72
C GLY A 68 8.80 0.25 13.63
N LYS A 69 9.90 -0.45 13.33
CA LYS A 69 10.75 -0.10 12.19
C LYS A 69 10.00 -0.41 10.89
N PRO A 70 9.97 0.52 9.91
CA PRO A 70 9.29 0.27 8.65
C PRO A 70 10.09 -0.67 7.74
N PHE A 71 9.37 -1.44 6.94
CA PHE A 71 9.90 -2.28 5.87
C PHE A 71 9.03 -2.17 4.62
N GLN A 72 9.62 -2.54 3.49
CA GLN A 72 8.94 -2.54 2.20
C GLN A 72 8.71 -3.99 1.74
N MET A 73 7.55 -4.27 1.17
CA MET A 73 7.27 -5.58 0.58
C MET A 73 6.50 -5.46 -0.73
N SER A 74 6.73 -6.42 -1.64
CA SER A 74 5.93 -6.53 -2.86
C SER A 74 4.51 -6.94 -2.50
N MET A 75 3.53 -6.36 -3.19
CA MET A 75 2.11 -6.76 -3.05
C MET A 75 1.76 -7.96 -3.94
N GLY A 76 2.75 -8.61 -4.57
CA GLY A 76 2.55 -9.78 -5.43
C GLY A 76 1.60 -9.48 -6.58
N HIS A 77 0.57 -10.32 -6.77
CA HIS A 77 -0.43 -10.13 -7.83
C HIS A 77 -1.25 -8.84 -7.71
N LEU A 78 -1.41 -8.28 -6.50
CA LEU A 78 -2.09 -6.98 -6.34
C LEU A 78 -1.26 -5.81 -6.88
N SER A 79 0.04 -6.00 -7.06
CA SER A 79 0.92 -5.00 -7.67
C SER A 79 0.87 -5.02 -9.20
N GLN A 80 0.24 -6.05 -9.80
CA GLN A 80 0.18 -6.23 -11.24
C GLN A 80 -0.97 -5.43 -11.84
N TYR A 81 -0.64 -4.61 -12.84
CA TYR A 81 -1.64 -3.87 -13.60
C TYR A 81 -2.24 -4.73 -14.72
N ASN A 82 -3.57 -4.77 -14.76
CA ASN A 82 -4.34 -5.60 -15.70
C ASN A 82 -5.11 -4.79 -16.76
N GLY A 83 -4.84 -3.49 -16.85
CA GLY A 83 -5.51 -2.60 -17.81
C GLY A 83 -4.75 -2.41 -19.12
N SER A 84 -5.20 -1.43 -19.90
CA SER A 84 -4.71 -1.12 -21.24
C SER A 84 -3.58 -0.09 -21.29
N GLN A 85 -3.33 0.63 -20.18
CA GLN A 85 -2.25 1.61 -20.09
C GLN A 85 -0.89 0.97 -20.40
N SER A 86 -0.16 1.63 -21.28
CA SER A 86 1.23 1.28 -21.60
C SER A 86 2.11 2.52 -21.55
N GLY A 87 3.40 2.32 -21.28
CA GLY A 87 4.38 3.41 -21.25
C GLY A 87 4.46 4.15 -19.92
N THR A 88 5.41 5.08 -19.85
CA THR A 88 5.73 5.80 -18.61
C THR A 88 4.74 6.93 -18.36
N VAL A 89 4.13 6.90 -17.19
CA VAL A 89 3.29 7.99 -16.68
C VAL A 89 4.16 8.86 -15.75
N THR A 90 4.19 10.16 -16.01
CA THR A 90 4.87 11.11 -15.12
C THR A 90 3.99 12.32 -14.82
N SER A 91 4.19 12.93 -13.66
CA SER A 91 3.56 14.20 -13.33
C SER A 91 4.07 15.33 -14.23
N LYS A 92 3.16 16.12 -14.81
CA LYS A 92 3.47 17.26 -15.68
C LYS A 92 3.84 18.52 -14.91
N VAL A 93 3.42 18.63 -13.65
CA VAL A 93 3.65 19.79 -12.78
C VAL A 93 3.93 19.32 -11.36
N ALA A 94 4.55 20.18 -10.55
CA ALA A 94 4.63 19.92 -9.12
C ALA A 94 3.25 20.07 -8.48
N VAL A 95 2.88 19.15 -7.58
CA VAL A 95 1.59 19.14 -6.89
C VAL A 95 1.83 19.05 -5.39
N ASN A 96 1.27 20.00 -4.63
CA ASN A 96 1.41 20.03 -3.18
C ASN A 96 0.56 18.94 -2.52
N ARG A 97 1.01 18.49 -1.34
CA ARG A 97 0.25 17.61 -0.45
C ARG A 97 -1.16 18.18 -0.18
N GLY A 98 -2.13 17.30 0.05
CA GLY A 98 -3.53 17.63 0.31
C GLY A 98 -4.38 17.86 -0.94
N LEU A 99 -3.76 17.98 -2.13
CA LEU A 99 -4.48 17.95 -3.39
C LEU A 99 -4.72 16.51 -3.83
N TYR A 100 -5.74 16.30 -4.67
CA TYR A 100 -6.14 14.98 -5.16
C TYR A 100 -6.10 14.86 -6.69
N LYS A 101 -5.67 15.93 -7.38
CA LYS A 101 -5.58 15.97 -8.84
C LYS A 101 -4.13 16.09 -9.27
N VAL A 102 -3.74 15.25 -10.22
CA VAL A 102 -2.38 15.24 -10.79
C VAL A 102 -2.48 15.26 -12.30
N GLN A 103 -1.80 16.23 -12.92
CA GLN A 103 -1.71 16.32 -14.37
C GLN A 103 -0.61 15.40 -14.90
N THR A 104 -0.88 14.66 -15.97
CA THR A 104 0.06 13.74 -16.59
C THR A 104 0.75 14.37 -17.79
N ASN A 105 1.95 13.88 -18.11
CA ASN A 105 2.77 14.33 -19.26
C ASN A 105 2.06 14.18 -20.61
N LEU A 106 1.39 13.05 -20.83
CA LEU A 106 0.64 12.70 -22.03
C LEU A 106 -0.75 12.22 -21.64
N PRO A 107 -1.71 12.18 -22.58
CA PRO A 107 -2.98 11.50 -22.37
C PRO A 107 -2.76 10.03 -21.98
N GLN A 108 -3.29 9.64 -20.82
CA GLN A 108 -3.18 8.31 -20.25
C GLN A 108 -4.54 7.60 -20.28
N THR A 109 -4.52 6.28 -20.43
CA THR A 109 -5.68 5.39 -20.41
C THR A 109 -5.79 4.57 -19.13
N LEU A 110 -5.12 4.98 -18.04
CA LEU A 110 -5.27 4.39 -16.71
C LEU A 110 -6.76 4.31 -16.31
N GLU A 111 -7.24 3.10 -16.01
CA GLU A 111 -8.62 2.87 -15.64
C GLU A 111 -8.93 3.35 -14.23
N VAL A 112 -10.18 3.73 -14.01
CA VAL A 112 -10.71 4.01 -12.68
C VAL A 112 -10.66 2.73 -11.84
N GLY A 113 -10.18 2.85 -10.61
CA GLY A 113 -9.93 1.74 -9.69
C GLY A 113 -8.49 1.22 -9.72
N ALA A 114 -7.67 1.65 -10.68
CA ALA A 114 -6.26 1.26 -10.70
C ALA A 114 -5.50 1.83 -9.50
N MET A 115 -4.66 1.01 -8.87
CA MET A 115 -3.75 1.45 -7.82
C MET A 115 -2.48 2.04 -8.44
N ILE A 116 -1.99 3.12 -7.85
CA ILE A 116 -0.77 3.80 -8.26
C ILE A 116 0.09 4.19 -7.06
N GLN A 117 1.36 4.45 -7.33
CA GLN A 117 2.34 4.93 -6.37
C GLN A 117 3.27 5.94 -7.05
N PHE A 118 3.66 6.98 -6.32
CA PHE A 118 4.65 7.96 -6.81
C PHE A 118 6.08 7.51 -6.46
N ALA A 119 7.08 7.98 -7.20
CA ALA A 119 8.44 7.51 -7.00
C ALA A 119 9.05 7.91 -5.65
N ASN A 120 8.71 9.10 -5.15
CA ASN A 120 9.29 9.73 -3.97
C ASN A 120 8.80 9.14 -2.63
N HIS A 121 7.59 8.56 -2.59
CA HIS A 121 6.96 8.04 -1.37
C HIS A 121 6.21 6.75 -1.65
N LYS A 122 5.95 5.95 -0.60
CA LYS A 122 5.35 4.62 -0.75
C LYS A 122 3.88 4.53 -0.43
N LYS A 123 3.23 5.67 -0.18
CA LYS A 123 1.77 5.73 -0.09
C LYS A 123 1.11 5.21 -1.36
N LEU A 124 0.13 4.33 -1.20
CA LEU A 124 -0.70 3.81 -2.29
C LEU A 124 -1.92 4.71 -2.51
N TYR A 125 -2.30 4.90 -3.77
CA TYR A 125 -3.45 5.70 -4.18
C TYR A 125 -4.28 4.92 -5.19
N THR A 126 -5.57 5.20 -5.22
CA THR A 126 -6.51 4.65 -6.20
C THR A 126 -6.95 5.76 -7.15
N VAL A 127 -6.96 5.49 -8.45
CA VAL A 127 -7.49 6.40 -9.46
C VAL A 127 -9.02 6.41 -9.37
N VAL A 128 -9.62 7.56 -9.08
CA VAL A 128 -11.08 7.75 -9.00
C VAL A 128 -11.64 8.29 -10.32
N GLN A 129 -10.83 9.04 -11.06
CA GLN A 129 -11.22 9.58 -12.36
C GLN A 129 -9.99 9.80 -13.22
N ASN A 130 -10.12 9.58 -14.53
CA ASN A 130 -9.11 9.89 -15.52
C ASN A 130 -9.77 10.66 -16.68
N THR A 131 -9.25 11.85 -16.99
CA THR A 131 -9.71 12.67 -18.13
C THR A 131 -8.75 12.61 -19.33
N GLY A 132 -7.79 11.70 -19.30
CA GLY A 132 -6.67 11.61 -20.22
C GLY A 132 -5.46 12.36 -19.69
N SER A 133 -5.58 13.68 -19.50
CA SER A 133 -4.45 14.53 -19.05
C SER A 133 -4.42 14.82 -17.55
N GLU A 134 -5.47 14.45 -16.81
CA GLU A 134 -5.57 14.66 -15.37
C GLU A 134 -6.17 13.42 -14.70
N LEU A 135 -5.50 12.98 -13.64
CA LEU A 135 -5.92 11.90 -12.75
C LEU A 135 -6.45 12.49 -11.44
N SER A 136 -7.66 12.11 -11.05
CA SER A 136 -8.19 12.33 -9.70
C SER A 136 -7.94 11.09 -8.86
N LEU A 137 -7.41 11.27 -7.66
CA LEU A 137 -6.91 10.21 -6.79
C LEU A 137 -7.66 10.17 -5.47
N PHE A 138 -7.65 8.99 -4.83
CA PHE A 138 -8.05 8.80 -3.45
C PHE A 138 -7.02 7.92 -2.72
N PRO A 139 -6.58 8.28 -1.50
CA PRO A 139 -6.86 9.54 -0.80
C PRO A 139 -6.18 10.75 -1.48
N ALA A 140 -6.32 11.94 -0.89
CA ALA A 140 -5.51 13.10 -1.28
C ALA A 140 -4.02 12.83 -1.00
N LEU A 141 -3.13 13.51 -1.75
CA LEU A 141 -1.69 13.35 -1.67
C LEU A 141 -1.16 13.59 -0.25
N GLN A 142 -0.38 12.64 0.27
CA GLN A 142 0.22 12.75 1.61
C GLN A 142 1.59 13.46 1.59
N ALA A 143 2.25 13.48 0.43
CA ALA A 143 3.48 14.22 0.19
C ALA A 143 3.45 14.97 -1.14
N ASN A 144 4.39 15.90 -1.32
CA ASN A 144 4.47 16.74 -2.52
C ASN A 144 4.99 15.93 -3.70
N VAL A 145 4.26 15.92 -4.80
CA VAL A 145 4.69 15.31 -6.07
C VAL A 145 5.52 16.33 -6.84
N GLN A 146 6.67 15.90 -7.36
CA GLN A 146 7.59 16.75 -8.09
C GLN A 146 7.24 16.82 -9.59
N LEU A 147 7.73 17.86 -10.26
CA LEU A 147 7.69 17.94 -11.71
C LEU A 147 8.44 16.75 -12.34
N GLY A 148 7.83 16.07 -13.30
CA GLY A 148 8.43 14.94 -14.00
C GLY A 148 8.49 13.66 -13.16
N GLU A 149 7.85 13.63 -11.99
CA GLU A 149 7.88 12.47 -11.11
C GLU A 149 7.16 11.26 -11.73
N THR A 150 7.82 10.10 -11.74
CA THR A 150 7.26 8.84 -12.24
C THR A 150 6.11 8.37 -11.35
N ILE A 151 5.02 7.98 -12.01
CA ILE A 151 3.85 7.34 -11.42
C ILE A 151 3.88 5.87 -11.79
N PHE A 152 4.15 5.03 -10.80
CA PHE A 152 4.09 3.58 -10.93
C PHE A 152 2.63 3.12 -10.84
N TYR A 153 2.21 2.31 -11.79
CA TYR A 153 0.91 1.63 -11.77
C TYR A 153 1.09 0.11 -11.77
N ASN A 154 2.32 -0.38 -11.91
CA ASN A 154 2.68 -1.79 -11.88
C ASN A 154 3.92 -1.96 -10.98
N GLY A 155 4.09 -3.13 -10.36
CA GLY A 155 5.20 -3.43 -9.46
C GLY A 155 5.16 -2.58 -8.19
N LEU A 156 3.96 -2.20 -7.75
CA LEU A 156 3.70 -1.48 -6.51
C LEU A 156 4.26 -2.23 -5.28
N VAL A 157 4.80 -1.45 -4.35
CA VAL A 157 5.41 -1.92 -3.12
C VAL A 157 4.70 -1.22 -1.96
N ILE A 158 4.29 -1.97 -0.94
CA ILE A 158 3.73 -1.40 0.28
C ILE A 158 4.86 -1.18 1.29
N GLU A 159 4.82 -0.04 1.99
CA GLU A 159 5.68 0.25 3.13
C GLU A 159 4.85 0.24 4.40
N GLY A 160 5.24 -0.59 5.37
CA GLY A 160 4.50 -0.72 6.61
C GLY A 160 5.35 -1.11 7.81
N THR A 161 4.72 -1.07 8.97
CA THR A 161 5.26 -1.53 10.26
C THR A 161 4.44 -2.71 10.76
N LEU A 162 5.06 -3.58 11.58
CA LEU A 162 4.31 -4.63 12.26
C LEU A 162 3.30 -3.99 13.23
N ALA A 163 2.06 -4.46 13.17
CA ALA A 163 1.02 -4.02 14.09
C ALA A 163 1.37 -4.42 15.54
N PRO A 164 1.00 -3.59 16.54
CA PRO A 164 1.34 -3.84 17.94
C PRO A 164 0.57 -5.03 18.55
N ASP A 165 -0.56 -5.43 17.96
CA ASP A 165 -1.43 -6.51 18.41
C ASP A 165 -1.07 -7.88 17.81
N ASN A 166 0.06 -7.99 17.11
CA ASN A 166 0.52 -9.26 16.56
C ASN A 166 0.77 -10.30 17.65
N ASP A 167 0.24 -11.49 17.44
CA ASP A 167 0.57 -12.67 18.24
C ASP A 167 1.82 -13.34 17.64
N TYR A 168 2.92 -13.31 18.39
CA TYR A 168 4.22 -13.83 17.94
C TYR A 168 4.43 -15.31 18.32
N GLN A 169 3.35 -16.08 18.47
CA GLN A 169 3.41 -17.51 18.77
C GLN A 169 4.11 -18.28 17.65
N MET A 170 5.16 -19.02 18.03
CA MET A 170 5.91 -19.90 17.13
C MET A 170 5.73 -21.36 17.60
N PRO A 171 4.89 -22.16 16.93
CA PRO A 171 4.74 -23.57 17.30
C PRO A 171 6.03 -24.36 17.04
N VAL A 172 6.28 -25.38 17.87
CA VAL A 172 7.41 -26.29 17.69
C VAL A 172 7.00 -27.45 16.78
N THR A 173 6.97 -27.19 15.48
CA THR A 173 6.63 -28.15 14.42
C THR A 173 7.68 -28.10 13.32
N ASN A 174 7.77 -29.14 12.48
CA ASN A 174 8.75 -29.17 11.38
C ASN A 174 8.52 -28.05 10.36
N LEU A 175 7.26 -27.81 10.02
CA LEU A 175 6.80 -26.68 9.22
C LEU A 175 6.08 -25.71 10.15
N VAL A 176 6.49 -24.46 10.14
CA VAL A 176 5.95 -23.38 10.97
C VAL A 176 5.28 -22.37 10.05
N GLN A 177 4.10 -21.91 10.46
CA GLN A 177 3.37 -20.82 9.83
C GLN A 177 3.12 -19.73 10.86
N MET A 178 3.46 -18.50 10.52
CA MET A 178 3.23 -17.33 11.35
C MET A 178 2.55 -16.25 10.53
N GLN A 179 1.40 -15.77 10.99
CA GLN A 179 0.70 -14.66 10.35
C GLN A 179 1.10 -13.34 11.00
N PHE A 180 1.32 -12.33 10.17
CA PHE A 180 1.66 -10.97 10.59
C PHE A 180 0.64 -10.00 10.05
N LYS A 181 0.10 -9.18 10.96
CA LYS A 181 -0.66 -7.98 10.65
C LYS A 181 0.26 -6.77 10.61
N CYS A 182 0.05 -5.88 9.66
CA CYS A 182 0.88 -4.72 9.44
C CYS A 182 0.02 -3.51 9.13
N HIS A 183 0.61 -2.35 9.39
CA HIS A 183 0.00 -1.06 9.16
C HIS A 183 0.86 -0.25 8.18
N GLU A 184 0.25 0.29 7.12
CA GLU A 184 0.92 1.13 6.14
C GLU A 184 1.51 2.39 6.80
N VAL A 185 2.74 2.74 6.43
CA VAL A 185 3.32 4.02 6.83
C VAL A 185 2.79 5.11 5.90
N VAL A 186 1.99 6.00 6.49
CA VAL A 186 1.43 7.16 5.79
C VAL A 186 2.42 8.33 5.87
N ARG A 187 3.13 8.60 4.78
CA ARG A 187 4.03 9.76 4.64
C ARG A 187 4.33 10.11 3.20
#